data_AF-A0A0F8WZ69-F1
#
_entry.id   AF-A0A0F8WZ69-F1
#
_cell.length_a   1.000
_cell.length_b   1.000
_cell.length_c   1.000
_cell.angle_alpha   90.00
_cell.angle_beta   90.00
_cell.angle_gamma   90.00
#
_symmetry.space_group_name_H-M   'P 1'
#
loop_
_entity.id
_entity.type
_entity.pdbx_description
1 polymer ?
#
loop_
_entity_poly.entity_id
_entity_poly.type
_entity_poly.pdbx_seq_one_letter_code
_entity_poly.pdbx_strand_id
1 'polypeptide(L)'
;SGQRRVRRAPNVAYDAPGTAADSLRTTDDFDMFNGSPNRYTWTLKGKQELYIPYNSYKLHSEKLQYDDILMAGHVNPEHVRYEKHRVWVVEANLKGDTRHIYKKRVFYIDEDSWQVQVTDIYDNRDQMYRVAMAHTINYYDALTNWSTLDVYHDLNSRRYLAIGLDNQEKMYDFSQSFNDNEFTSSALRREGR
;
A
#
# COMPACT_ATOMS: atom_id res chain seq x y z
N SER A 1 -33.06 -4.14 -8.66
CA SER A 1 -33.78 -2.98 -9.23
C SER A 1 -32.76 -1.91 -9.63
N GLY A 2 -32.68 -1.61 -10.93
CA GLY A 2 -31.56 -0.91 -11.55
C GLY A 2 -31.41 0.56 -11.13
N GLN A 3 -30.28 0.87 -10.50
CA GLN A 3 -29.86 2.26 -10.31
C GLN A 3 -29.42 2.84 -11.67
N ARG A 4 -30.25 3.69 -12.28
CA ARG A 4 -29.95 4.39 -13.55
C ARG A 4 -28.81 5.43 -13.46
N ARG A 5 -28.30 5.73 -12.27
CA ARG A 5 -27.27 6.75 -12.04
C ARG A 5 -26.06 6.14 -11.33
N VAL A 6 -24.87 6.37 -11.88
CA VAL A 6 -23.61 6.16 -11.16
C VAL A 6 -23.62 7.06 -9.93
N ARG A 7 -23.30 6.50 -8.78
CA ARG A 7 -23.12 7.22 -7.52
C ARG A 7 -21.71 6.96 -7.04
N ARG A 8 -21.06 7.99 -6.50
CA ARG A 8 -19.80 7.80 -5.78
C ARG A 8 -20.08 6.88 -4.60
N ALA A 9 -19.31 5.80 -4.47
CA ALA A 9 -19.40 4.93 -3.31
C ALA A 9 -18.92 5.72 -2.07
N PRO A 10 -19.81 6.04 -1.11
CA PRO A 10 -19.44 6.89 0.03
C PRO A 10 -18.45 6.20 0.97
N ASN A 11 -18.39 4.85 0.91
CA ASN A 11 -17.62 4.00 1.81
C ASN A 11 -16.26 3.58 1.24
N VAL A 12 -15.78 4.15 0.13
CA VAL A 12 -14.43 3.83 -0.41
C VAL A 12 -13.51 5.00 -0.10
N ALA A 13 -13.26 5.21 1.20
CA ALA A 13 -12.35 6.22 1.69
C ALA A 13 -11.94 5.91 3.14
N TYR A 14 -10.75 6.38 3.53
CA TYR A 14 -10.29 6.34 4.92
C TYR A 14 -10.34 4.91 5.51
N ASP A 15 -10.91 4.76 6.71
CA ASP A 15 -10.97 3.55 7.52
C ASP A 15 -11.94 2.48 7.03
N ALA A 16 -12.57 2.67 5.88
CA ALA A 16 -13.36 1.62 5.28
C ALA A 16 -12.47 0.42 4.89
N PRO A 17 -12.95 -0.83 5.05
CA PRO A 17 -12.17 -2.01 4.70
C PRO A 17 -11.64 -1.96 3.26
N GLY A 18 -10.36 -2.26 3.08
CA GLY A 18 -9.77 -2.32 1.75
C GLY A 18 -10.39 -3.43 0.90
N THR A 19 -10.53 -3.17 -0.41
CA THR A 19 -10.96 -4.20 -1.38
C THR A 19 -10.03 -5.40 -1.34
N ALA A 20 -10.61 -6.61 -1.29
CA ALA A 20 -9.88 -7.89 -1.27
C ALA A 20 -8.80 -8.00 -0.17
N ALA A 21 -8.94 -7.25 0.92
CA ALA A 21 -7.94 -7.19 1.98
C ALA A 21 -8.25 -8.08 3.19
N ASP A 22 -9.41 -8.72 3.23
CA ASP A 22 -9.94 -9.44 4.41
C ASP A 22 -9.78 -8.65 5.72
N SER A 23 -10.09 -7.35 5.67
CA SER A 23 -9.95 -6.40 6.78
C SER A 23 -8.53 -6.14 7.29
N LEU A 24 -7.49 -6.66 6.64
CA LEU A 24 -6.07 -6.49 7.05
C LEU A 24 -5.44 -5.16 6.61
N ARG A 25 -6.15 -4.36 5.82
CA ARG A 25 -5.83 -2.95 5.53
C ARG A 25 -7.11 -2.13 5.34
N THR A 26 -7.01 -0.81 5.49
CA THR A 26 -8.09 0.12 5.14
C THR A 26 -7.96 0.57 3.67
N THR A 27 -8.92 1.36 3.22
CA THR A 27 -8.90 1.94 1.87
C THR A 27 -7.75 2.92 1.74
N ASP A 28 -7.50 3.74 2.77
CA ASP A 28 -6.44 4.74 2.78
C ASP A 28 -5.04 4.18 3.08
N ASP A 29 -4.91 2.87 3.24
CA ASP A 29 -3.61 2.17 3.33
C ASP A 29 -3.10 1.72 1.96
N PHE A 30 -3.93 1.75 0.90
CA PHE A 30 -3.52 1.27 -0.43
C PHE A 30 -2.25 1.99 -0.92
N ASP A 31 -1.29 1.25 -1.46
CA ASP A 31 0.04 1.77 -1.81
C ASP A 31 0.68 2.53 -0.63
N MET A 32 0.62 1.90 0.56
CA MET A 32 1.02 2.40 1.88
C MET A 32 0.29 3.64 2.43
N PHE A 33 -0.21 4.53 1.57
CA PHE A 33 -1.14 5.59 1.93
C PHE A 33 -1.87 6.12 0.68
N ASN A 34 -3.20 6.18 0.70
CA ASN A 34 -3.99 6.71 -0.41
C ASN A 34 -5.13 7.62 0.05
N GLY A 35 -5.25 8.79 -0.58
CA GLY A 35 -6.38 9.69 -0.41
C GLY A 35 -6.08 10.95 0.38
N SER A 36 -7.12 11.53 1.01
CA SER A 36 -7.02 12.86 1.60
C SER A 36 -6.26 12.85 2.94
N PRO A 37 -5.28 13.74 3.14
CA PRO A 37 -4.54 13.84 4.41
C PRO A 37 -5.34 14.53 5.54
N ASN A 38 -6.60 14.91 5.30
CA ASN A 38 -7.37 15.83 6.16
C ASN A 38 -7.72 15.31 7.56
N ARG A 39 -7.68 13.99 7.81
CA ARG A 39 -7.99 13.39 9.14
C ARG A 39 -6.84 13.49 10.14
N TYR A 40 -5.63 13.77 9.68
CA TYR A 40 -4.44 13.74 10.53
C TYR A 40 -3.79 15.11 10.65
N THR A 41 -3.16 15.34 11.80
CA THR A 41 -2.13 16.37 11.99
C THR A 41 -0.79 15.73 11.68
N TRP A 42 -0.09 16.30 10.70
CA TRP A 42 1.14 15.76 10.16
C TRP A 42 2.35 16.48 10.75
N THR A 43 3.40 15.74 11.09
CA THR A 43 4.65 16.29 11.61
C THR A 43 5.82 15.61 10.92
N LEU A 44 6.66 16.41 10.26
CA LEU A 44 7.95 15.95 9.75
C LEU A 44 8.94 15.86 10.91
N LYS A 45 9.37 14.64 11.27
CA LYS A 45 10.31 14.40 12.36
C LYS A 45 11.77 14.58 11.93
N GLY A 46 12.03 14.62 10.63
CA GLY A 46 13.36 14.77 10.04
C GLY A 46 13.78 13.52 9.26
N LYS A 47 15.09 13.36 9.07
CA LYS A 47 15.68 12.21 8.38
C LYS A 47 16.38 11.28 9.36
N GLN A 48 16.42 9.99 9.05
CA GLN A 48 17.29 9.02 9.69
C GLN A 48 17.74 7.94 8.71
N GLU A 49 18.73 7.14 9.09
CA GLU A 49 19.07 5.93 8.34
C GLU A 49 18.20 4.76 8.80
N LEU A 50 17.67 3.98 7.86
CA LEU A 50 16.84 2.80 8.12
C LEU A 50 17.13 1.71 7.09
N TYR A 51 17.08 0.46 7.51
CA TYR A 51 17.02 -0.66 6.56
C TYR A 51 15.59 -0.80 6.03
N ILE A 52 15.41 -0.55 4.75
CA ILE A 52 14.11 -0.61 4.06
C ILE A 52 14.11 -1.75 3.03
N PRO A 53 12.95 -2.34 2.72
CA PRO A 53 12.85 -3.24 1.59
C PRO A 53 13.13 -2.46 0.28
N TYR A 54 14.08 -2.92 -0.51
CA TYR A 54 14.50 -2.23 -1.73
C TYR A 54 15.19 -3.17 -2.70
N ASN A 55 15.24 -2.81 -3.99
CA ASN A 55 15.85 -3.63 -5.04
C ASN A 55 15.32 -5.08 -5.04
N SER A 56 14.00 -5.22 -4.91
CA SER A 56 13.30 -6.49 -4.69
C SER A 56 13.16 -7.35 -5.97
N TYR A 57 14.12 -7.29 -6.89
CA TYR A 57 14.05 -7.99 -8.19
C TYR A 57 13.99 -9.51 -8.06
N LYS A 58 14.61 -10.09 -7.02
CA LYS A 58 14.50 -11.54 -6.75
C LYS A 58 13.05 -11.90 -6.42
N LEU A 59 12.42 -11.09 -5.58
CA LEU A 59 11.02 -11.24 -5.16
C LEU A 59 10.04 -11.02 -6.33
N HIS A 60 10.35 -10.09 -7.24
CA HIS A 60 9.55 -9.80 -8.43
C HIS A 60 9.68 -10.84 -9.56
N SER A 61 10.67 -11.73 -9.48
CA SER A 61 11.01 -12.60 -10.61
C SER A 61 9.93 -13.65 -10.91
N GLU A 62 9.57 -13.81 -12.19
CA GLU A 62 8.73 -14.92 -12.69
C GLU A 62 9.28 -16.33 -12.41
N LYS A 63 10.54 -16.42 -11.92
CA LYS A 63 11.16 -17.68 -11.51
C LYS A 63 10.65 -18.21 -10.17
N LEU A 64 9.99 -17.38 -9.37
CA LEU A 64 9.39 -17.76 -8.10
C LEU A 64 7.91 -18.06 -8.30
N GLN A 65 7.42 -19.12 -7.67
CA GLN A 65 5.99 -19.35 -7.50
C GLN A 65 5.52 -18.70 -6.19
N TYR A 66 4.22 -18.48 -6.03
CA TYR A 66 3.69 -17.90 -4.80
C TYR A 66 4.02 -18.73 -3.55
N ASP A 67 4.09 -20.06 -3.69
CA ASP A 67 4.48 -20.96 -2.59
C ASP A 67 5.96 -20.82 -2.17
N ASP A 68 6.83 -20.29 -3.03
CA ASP A 68 8.22 -19.96 -2.67
C ASP A 68 8.31 -18.66 -1.86
N ILE A 69 7.30 -17.79 -2.00
CA ILE A 69 7.26 -16.43 -1.45
C ILE A 69 6.48 -16.38 -0.14
N LEU A 70 5.32 -17.03 -0.08
CA LEU A 70 4.38 -16.91 1.02
C LEU A 70 4.61 -18.01 2.07
N MET A 71 5.03 -17.60 3.27
CA MET A 71 5.19 -18.50 4.41
C MET A 71 4.16 -18.16 5.49
N ALA A 72 4.00 -19.07 6.47
CA ALA A 72 3.12 -18.81 7.59
C ALA A 72 3.58 -17.57 8.39
N GLY A 73 2.81 -16.49 8.29
CA GLY A 73 3.02 -15.25 9.05
C GLY A 73 4.00 -14.25 8.45
N HIS A 74 4.74 -14.59 7.39
CA HIS A 74 5.72 -13.70 6.77
C HIS A 74 6.03 -14.07 5.31
N VAL A 75 6.61 -13.11 4.57
CA VAL A 75 7.25 -13.38 3.27
C VAL A 75 8.56 -14.12 3.50
N ASN A 76 8.92 -15.04 2.61
CA ASN A 76 10.16 -15.80 2.69
C ASN A 76 11.40 -14.86 2.68
N PRO A 77 12.17 -14.80 3.78
CA PRO A 77 13.31 -13.88 3.88
C PRO A 77 14.43 -14.16 2.88
N GLU A 78 14.52 -15.37 2.33
CA GLU A 78 15.54 -15.69 1.30
C GLU A 78 15.36 -14.89 0.00
N HIS A 79 14.14 -14.40 -0.27
CA HIS A 79 13.80 -13.62 -1.46
C HIS A 79 13.70 -12.12 -1.20
N VAL A 80 13.72 -11.72 0.07
CA VAL A 80 13.62 -10.33 0.50
C VAL A 80 15.02 -9.72 0.61
N ARG A 81 15.13 -8.45 0.21
CA ARG A 81 16.34 -7.66 0.33
C ARG A 81 16.06 -6.39 1.09
N TYR A 82 16.88 -6.14 2.11
CA TYR A 82 16.90 -4.87 2.83
C TYR A 82 18.18 -4.11 2.53
N GLU A 83 18.05 -2.82 2.32
CA GLU A 83 19.17 -1.93 2.10
C GLU A 83 19.10 -0.76 3.07
N LYS A 84 20.27 -0.25 3.47
CA LYS A 84 20.35 0.92 4.33
C LYS A 84 20.15 2.17 3.48
N HIS A 85 19.06 2.88 3.71
CA HIS A 85 18.73 4.14 3.05
C HIS A 85 18.52 5.24 4.07
N ARG A 86 18.53 6.49 3.61
CA ARG A 86 18.01 7.61 4.40
C ARG A 86 16.52 7.73 4.12
N VAL A 87 15.75 7.92 5.18
CA VAL A 87 14.29 8.05 5.10
C VAL A 87 13.84 9.32 5.81
N TRP A 88 12.83 9.98 5.24
CA TRP A 88 12.04 10.96 5.96
C TRP A 88 11.05 10.25 6.89
N VAL A 89 11.01 10.70 8.13
CA VAL A 89 10.07 10.19 9.13
C VAL A 89 8.92 11.17 9.26
N VAL A 90 7.73 10.75 8.86
CA VAL A 90 6.52 11.56 8.90
C VAL A 90 5.51 10.93 9.84
N GLU A 91 5.15 11.66 10.89
CA GLU A 91 4.16 11.21 11.87
C GLU A 91 2.80 11.83 11.57
N ALA A 92 1.75 11.02 11.57
CA ALA A 92 0.37 11.41 11.37
C ALA A 92 -0.45 11.04 12.61
N ASN A 93 -0.87 12.06 13.37
CA ASN A 93 -1.72 11.88 14.56
C ASN A 93 -3.18 12.22 14.22
N LEU A 94 -4.12 11.33 14.56
CA LEU A 94 -5.54 11.53 14.27
C LEU A 94 -6.05 12.80 14.96
N LYS A 95 -6.77 13.65 14.22
CA LYS A 95 -7.41 14.84 14.79
C LYS A 95 -8.56 14.43 15.71
N GLY A 96 -8.70 15.12 16.84
CA GLY A 96 -9.70 14.78 17.86
C GLY A 96 -11.16 14.93 17.44
N ASP A 97 -11.44 15.66 16.36
CA ASP A 97 -12.77 15.84 15.77
C ASP A 97 -13.10 14.82 14.66
N THR A 98 -12.18 13.90 14.38
CA THR A 98 -12.35 12.86 13.35
C THR A 98 -12.28 11.46 13.95
N ARG A 99 -12.87 10.48 13.24
CA ARG A 99 -12.78 9.06 13.61
C ARG A 99 -11.88 8.33 12.62
N HIS A 100 -11.11 7.37 13.10
CA HIS A 100 -10.39 6.38 12.31
C HIS A 100 -10.05 5.20 13.21
N ILE A 101 -9.86 4.02 12.64
CA ILE A 101 -9.37 2.86 13.40
C ILE A 101 -7.88 2.99 13.78
N TYR A 102 -7.16 3.94 13.17
CA TYR A 102 -5.75 4.21 13.42
C TYR A 102 -5.62 5.55 14.12
N LYS A 103 -5.10 5.54 15.34
CA LYS A 103 -4.85 6.74 16.14
C LYS A 103 -3.60 7.48 15.66
N LYS A 104 -2.56 6.73 15.27
CA LYS A 104 -1.30 7.28 14.79
C LYS A 104 -0.73 6.40 13.69
N ARG A 105 -0.09 7.02 12.70
CA ARG A 105 0.78 6.37 11.73
C ARG A 105 2.14 7.04 11.68
N VAL A 106 3.20 6.27 11.48
CA VAL A 106 4.55 6.78 11.24
C VAL A 106 4.99 6.21 9.90
N PHE A 107 5.23 7.10 8.94
CA PHE A 107 5.66 6.76 7.61
C PHE A 107 7.16 6.97 7.48
N TYR A 108 7.84 5.97 6.93
CA TYR A 108 9.25 6.00 6.57
C TYR A 108 9.33 6.10 5.06
N ILE A 109 9.49 7.33 4.59
CA ILE A 109 9.48 7.68 3.17
C ILE A 109 10.92 7.69 2.69
N ASP A 110 11.25 6.87 1.70
CA ASP A 110 12.58 6.84 1.13
C ASP A 110 12.98 8.20 0.55
N GLU A 111 14.22 8.64 0.82
CA GLU A 111 14.70 9.96 0.41
C GLU A 111 14.85 10.09 -1.11
N ASP A 112 15.19 8.99 -1.79
CA ASP A 112 15.52 9.00 -3.21
C ASP A 112 14.28 8.76 -4.09
N SER A 113 13.44 7.78 -3.71
CA SER A 113 12.24 7.40 -4.48
C SER A 113 10.95 8.10 -4.07
N TRP A 114 10.90 8.69 -2.86
CA TRP A 114 9.67 9.21 -2.23
C TRP A 114 8.56 8.17 -1.97
N GLN A 115 8.84 6.88 -2.19
CA GLN A 115 7.92 5.81 -1.81
C GLN A 115 7.88 5.69 -0.29
N VAL A 116 6.69 5.46 0.27
CA VAL A 116 6.55 5.02 1.65
C VAL A 116 7.01 3.56 1.70
N GLN A 117 8.12 3.28 2.38
CA GLN A 117 8.70 1.93 2.40
C GLN A 117 8.26 1.11 3.60
N VAL A 118 8.06 1.79 4.73
CA VAL A 118 7.59 1.18 5.97
C VAL A 118 6.56 2.11 6.59
N THR A 119 5.49 1.54 7.16
CA THR A 119 4.52 2.27 7.96
C THR A 119 4.26 1.54 9.27
N ASP A 120 4.51 2.22 10.38
CA ASP A 120 4.06 1.77 11.70
C ASP A 120 2.68 2.36 11.99
N ILE A 121 1.75 1.50 12.40
CA ILE A 121 0.35 1.87 12.60
C ILE A 121 -0.06 1.53 14.03
N TYR A 122 -0.64 2.49 14.74
CA TYR A 122 -1.03 2.36 16.15
C TYR A 122 -2.55 2.50 16.33
N ASP A 123 -3.10 1.71 17.25
CA ASP A 123 -4.51 1.74 17.61
C ASP A 123 -4.83 2.79 18.69
N ASN A 124 -6.10 2.86 19.10
CA ASN A 124 -6.57 3.80 20.10
C ASN A 124 -6.03 3.55 21.52
N ARG A 125 -5.37 2.41 21.77
CA ARG A 125 -4.73 2.03 23.04
C ARG A 125 -3.22 2.33 23.03
N ASP A 126 -2.74 3.08 22.03
CA ASP A 126 -1.33 3.39 21.81
C ASP A 126 -0.45 2.15 21.61
N GLN A 127 -1.06 1.03 21.18
CA GLN A 127 -0.34 -0.20 20.86
C GLN A 127 -0.08 -0.28 19.36
N MET A 128 1.06 -0.87 18.99
CA MET A 128 1.34 -1.19 17.60
C MET A 128 0.29 -2.20 17.12
N TYR A 129 -0.45 -1.80 16.10
CA TYR A 129 -1.54 -2.58 15.53
C TYR A 129 -1.07 -3.28 14.26
N ARG A 130 -0.48 -2.52 13.34
CA ARG A 130 0.00 -3.03 12.06
C ARG A 130 1.37 -2.47 11.72
N VAL A 131 2.11 -3.26 10.95
CA VAL A 131 3.32 -2.83 10.27
C VAL A 131 3.12 -3.12 8.79
N ALA A 132 3.30 -2.12 7.96
CA ALA A 132 3.24 -2.26 6.51
C ALA A 132 4.63 -2.07 5.89
N MET A 133 4.95 -2.82 4.86
CA MET A 133 6.20 -2.74 4.11
C MET A 133 5.92 -2.78 2.62
N ALA A 134 6.52 -1.85 1.87
CA ALA A 134 6.53 -1.88 0.41
C ALA A 134 7.86 -2.46 -0.07
N HIS A 135 7.83 -3.56 -0.81
CA HIS A 135 8.99 -4.12 -1.48
C HIS A 135 9.07 -3.52 -2.87
N THR A 136 10.02 -2.60 -3.09
CA THR A 136 10.09 -1.87 -4.34
C THR A 136 11.15 -2.39 -5.30
N ILE A 137 10.91 -2.10 -6.59
CA ILE A 137 11.87 -2.21 -7.68
C ILE A 137 11.87 -0.90 -8.48
N ASN A 138 12.92 -0.70 -9.28
CA ASN A 138 12.87 0.31 -10.32
C ASN A 138 12.36 -0.35 -11.61
N TYR A 139 11.19 0.07 -12.08
CA TYR A 139 10.69 -0.27 -13.40
C TYR A 139 11.43 0.61 -14.41
N TYR A 140 12.65 0.21 -14.75
CA TYR A 140 13.58 1.00 -15.56
C TYR A 140 13.03 1.30 -16.96
N ASP A 141 12.22 0.40 -17.54
CA ASP A 141 11.57 0.62 -18.84
C ASP A 141 10.45 1.69 -18.79
N ALA A 142 9.86 1.90 -17.60
CA ALA A 142 8.83 2.91 -17.34
C ALA A 142 9.36 4.13 -16.58
N LEU A 143 10.67 4.16 -16.27
CA LEU A 143 11.35 5.23 -15.52
C LEU A 143 10.67 5.57 -14.18
N THR A 144 10.14 4.57 -13.47
CA THR A 144 9.44 4.75 -12.20
C THR A 144 9.91 3.76 -11.13
N ASN A 145 9.93 4.18 -9.87
CA ASN A 145 10.06 3.26 -8.73
C ASN A 145 8.66 2.91 -8.25
N TRP A 146 8.40 1.63 -8.01
CA TRP A 146 7.11 1.21 -7.48
C TRP A 146 7.24 -0.12 -6.73
N SER A 147 6.26 -0.42 -5.88
CA SER A 147 6.17 -1.67 -5.15
C SER A 147 5.84 -2.84 -6.08
N THR A 148 6.60 -3.93 -5.97
CA THR A 148 6.20 -5.24 -6.52
C THR A 148 5.38 -6.04 -5.50
N LEU A 149 5.58 -5.81 -4.20
CA LEU A 149 4.84 -6.51 -3.16
C LEU A 149 4.67 -5.59 -1.95
N ASP A 150 3.43 -5.35 -1.56
CA ASP A 150 3.08 -4.68 -0.32
C ASP A 150 2.64 -5.73 0.70
N VAL A 151 3.17 -5.61 1.91
CA VAL A 151 2.93 -6.55 3.00
C VAL A 151 2.37 -5.80 4.20
N TYR A 152 1.23 -6.22 4.71
CA TYR A 152 0.61 -5.66 5.91
C TYR A 152 0.50 -6.74 6.98
N HIS A 153 1.24 -6.60 8.07
CA HIS A 153 1.17 -7.48 9.23
C HIS A 153 0.18 -6.93 10.26
N ASP A 154 -0.83 -7.72 10.61
CA ASP A 154 -1.76 -7.44 11.71
C ASP A 154 -1.29 -8.18 12.97
N LEU A 155 -0.73 -7.42 13.92
CA LEU A 155 -0.05 -7.99 15.08
C LEU A 155 -1.03 -8.57 16.11
N ASN A 156 -2.28 -8.08 16.11
CA ASN A 156 -3.31 -8.56 17.02
C ASN A 156 -3.81 -9.95 16.59
N SER A 157 -4.12 -10.11 15.30
CA SER A 157 -4.63 -11.37 14.75
C SER A 157 -3.52 -12.34 14.32
N ARG A 158 -2.26 -11.89 14.27
CA ARG A 158 -1.10 -12.65 13.77
C ARG A 158 -1.29 -13.14 12.34
N ARG A 159 -1.92 -12.29 11.53
CA ARG A 159 -2.16 -12.52 10.11
C ARG A 159 -1.40 -11.50 9.30
N TYR A 160 -1.19 -11.79 8.03
CA TYR A 160 -0.64 -10.80 7.12
C TYR A 160 -1.34 -10.87 5.77
N LEU A 161 -1.32 -9.74 5.08
CA LEU A 161 -1.75 -9.58 3.71
C LEU A 161 -0.52 -9.34 2.85
N ALA A 162 -0.41 -10.06 1.74
CA ALA A 162 0.54 -9.78 0.67
C ALA A 162 -0.27 -9.38 -0.57
N ILE A 163 0.01 -8.22 -1.15
CA ILE A 163 -0.67 -7.70 -2.34
C ILE A 163 0.36 -7.22 -3.36
N GLY A 164 0.06 -7.39 -4.65
CA GLY A 164 0.96 -7.03 -5.75
C GLY A 164 1.70 -8.20 -6.38
N LEU A 165 1.53 -9.42 -5.86
CA LEU A 165 2.09 -10.64 -6.44
C LEU A 165 1.68 -10.81 -7.93
N ASP A 166 2.66 -10.71 -8.81
CA ASP A 166 2.51 -10.82 -10.27
C ASP A 166 3.40 -11.92 -10.88
N ASN A 167 4.16 -12.65 -10.05
CA ASN A 167 5.12 -13.66 -10.49
C ASN A 167 4.55 -14.77 -11.40
N GLN A 168 3.25 -15.06 -11.26
CA GLN A 168 2.53 -16.08 -12.04
C GLN A 168 1.47 -15.46 -12.98
N GLU A 169 1.48 -14.14 -13.12
CA GLU A 169 0.54 -13.36 -13.91
C GLU A 169 1.24 -12.69 -15.09
N LYS A 170 0.44 -12.15 -16.02
CA LYS A 170 1.01 -11.32 -17.09
C LYS A 170 1.42 -9.96 -16.51
N MET A 171 2.67 -9.59 -16.77
CA MET A 171 3.23 -8.29 -16.38
C MET A 171 2.42 -7.10 -16.90
N TYR A 172 2.45 -5.99 -16.16
CA TYR A 172 1.79 -4.74 -16.52
C TYR A 172 2.20 -4.24 -17.92
N ASP A 173 1.24 -3.77 -18.69
CA ASP A 173 1.48 -3.10 -19.96
C ASP A 173 1.52 -1.58 -19.75
N PHE A 174 2.73 -1.05 -19.55
CA PHE A 174 2.96 0.39 -19.39
C PHE A 174 2.80 1.18 -20.70
N SER A 175 2.62 0.51 -21.85
CA SER A 175 2.41 1.18 -23.15
C SER A 175 0.94 1.52 -23.42
N GLN A 176 0.02 1.03 -22.57
CA GLN A 176 -1.40 1.27 -22.73
C GLN A 176 -1.73 2.77 -22.58
N SER A 177 -2.52 3.28 -23.52
CA SER A 177 -3.07 4.64 -23.46
C SER A 177 -4.59 4.56 -23.37
N PHE A 178 -5.15 5.47 -22.60
CA PHE A 178 -6.59 5.58 -22.36
C PHE A 178 -7.07 6.96 -22.76
N ASN A 179 -8.31 7.05 -23.26
CA ASN A 179 -8.94 8.33 -23.55
C ASN A 179 -9.74 8.81 -22.33
N ASP A 180 -9.77 10.12 -22.09
CA ASP A 180 -10.55 10.73 -20.99
C ASP A 180 -12.03 10.30 -20.97
N ASN A 181 -12.59 10.03 -22.16
CA ASN A 181 -13.98 9.57 -22.31
C ASN A 181 -14.26 8.21 -21.63
N GLU A 182 -13.22 7.41 -21.40
CA GLU A 182 -13.27 6.11 -20.69
C GLU A 182 -13.41 6.31 -19.18
N PHE A 183 -12.92 7.42 -18.61
CA PHE A 183 -13.01 7.74 -17.19
C PHE A 183 -14.26 8.57 -16.83
N THR A 184 -15.32 8.45 -17.62
CA THR A 184 -16.58 9.15 -17.38
C THR A 184 -17.59 8.27 -16.69
N SER A 185 -18.49 8.87 -15.90
CA SER A 185 -19.65 8.15 -15.36
C SER A 185 -20.53 7.50 -16.44
N SER A 186 -20.47 7.99 -17.68
CA SER A 186 -21.17 7.41 -18.82
C SER A 186 -20.49 6.14 -19.33
N ALA A 187 -19.16 6.10 -19.36
CA ALA A 187 -18.37 4.93 -19.75
C ALA A 187 -18.56 3.77 -18.76
N LEU A 188 -18.48 4.05 -17.46
CA LEU A 188 -18.74 3.06 -16.41
C LEU A 188 -20.13 2.41 -16.54
N ARG A 189 -21.16 3.17 -16.98
CA ARG A 189 -22.49 2.59 -17.26
C ARG A 189 -22.53 1.71 -18.48
N ARG A 190 -21.66 1.94 -19.48
CA ARG A 190 -21.60 1.12 -20.69
C ARG A 190 -20.92 -0.22 -20.39
N GLU A 191 -19.87 -0.21 -19.56
CA GLU A 191 -19.16 -1.43 -19.14
C GLU A 191 -20.00 -2.35 -18.26
N GLY A 192 -20.84 -1.80 -17.38
CA GLY A 192 -21.70 -2.59 -16.49
C GLY A 192 -22.97 -3.18 -17.14
N ARG A 193 -23.07 -3.19 -18.48
CA ARG A 193 -24.20 -3.78 -19.22
C ARG A 193 -23.95 -5.22 -19.62
#